data_AF-A0A2P6P6A0-F1
#
_entry.id   AF-A0A2P6P6A0-F1
#
_cell.length_a   1.000
_cell.length_b   1.000
_cell.length_c   1.000
_cell.angle_alpha   90.00
_cell.angle_beta   90.00
_cell.angle_gamma   90.00
#
_symmetry.space_group_name_H-M   'P 1'
#
loop_
_entity.id
_entity.type
_entity.pdbx_description
1 polymer ?
#
loop_
_entity_poly.entity_id
_entity_poly.type
_entity_poly.pdbx_seq_one_letter_code
_entity_poly.pdbx_strand_id
1 'polypeptide(L)' 'MPSIFMETKIALTLTRSLPVLRDSVKVLTESTRLVAIVVDIFGTEAFDVAKECNVLPYIFFLSTAMGLSCQS' A
#
# COMPACT_ATOMS: atom_id res chain seq x y z
N MET A 1 17.08 8.75 -17.51
CA MET A 1 17.16 7.67 -16.50
C MET A 1 15.86 6.88 -16.53
N PRO A 2 15.86 5.63 -17.01
CA PRO A 2 14.64 4.84 -17.25
C PRO A 2 13.88 4.39 -15.97
N SER A 3 14.52 4.41 -14.79
CA SER A 3 13.91 4.02 -13.51
C SER A 3 12.75 4.93 -13.08
N ILE A 4 12.93 6.25 -13.19
CA ILE A 4 11.95 7.27 -12.78
C ILE A 4 10.62 7.09 -13.53
N PHE A 5 10.66 6.68 -14.80
CA PHE A 5 9.45 6.46 -15.60
C PHE A 5 8.64 5.25 -15.11
N MET A 6 9.31 4.21 -14.61
CA MET A 6 8.63 3.03 -14.06
C MET A 6 7.97 3.32 -12.72
N GLU A 7 8.67 4.02 -11.81
CA GLU A 7 8.11 4.45 -10.52
C GLU A 7 6.84 5.28 -10.71
N THR A 8 6.86 6.27 -11.61
CA THR A 8 5.68 7.09 -11.92
C THR A 8 4.52 6.27 -12.48
N LYS A 9 4.80 5.29 -13.35
CA LYS A 9 3.75 4.42 -13.91
C LYS A 9 3.13 3.52 -12.85
N ILE A 10 3.94 2.98 -11.94
CA ILE A 10 3.48 2.17 -10.81
C ILE A 10 2.59 3.02 -9.91
N ALA A 11 3.07 4.20 -9.48
CA ALA A 11 2.32 5.12 -8.64
C ALA A 11 0.97 5.50 -9.26
N LEU A 12 0.95 5.88 -10.54
CA LEU A 12 -0.27 6.23 -11.26
C LEU A 12 -1.27 5.07 -11.37
N THR A 13 -0.75 3.84 -11.50
CA THR A 13 -1.59 2.63 -11.55
C THR A 13 -2.22 2.36 -10.17
N LEU A 14 -1.46 2.56 -9.10
CA LEU A 14 -1.97 2.46 -7.72
C LEU A 14 -3.02 3.52 -7.43
N THR A 15 -2.77 4.79 -7.74
CA THR A 15 -3.75 5.87 -7.57
C THR A 15 -5.08 5.55 -8.27
N ARG A 16 -5.03 4.99 -9.48
CA ARG A 16 -6.24 4.62 -10.24
C ARG A 16 -6.96 3.39 -9.68
N SER A 17 -6.25 2.45 -9.07
CA SER A 17 -6.83 1.24 -8.49
C SER A 17 -7.28 1.42 -7.03
N LEU A 18 -6.86 2.51 -6.37
CA LEU A 18 -7.16 2.80 -4.98
C LEU A 18 -8.67 2.75 -4.62
N PRO A 19 -9.60 3.26 -5.44
CA PRO A 19 -11.03 3.15 -5.15
C PRO A 19 -11.52 1.70 -5.13
N VAL A 20 -11.07 0.90 -6.11
CA VAL A 20 -11.43 -0.53 -6.21
C VAL A 20 -10.82 -1.33 -5.06
N LEU A 21 -9.59 -0.99 -4.67
CA LEU A 21 -8.92 -1.58 -3.52
C LEU A 21 -9.68 -1.27 -2.23
N ARG A 22 -10.13 -0.01 -2.05
CA ARG A 22 -10.94 0.40 -0.90
C ARG A 22 -12.24 -0.40 -0.80
N ASP A 23 -12.97 -0.53 -1.91
CA ASP A 23 -14.22 -1.30 -1.92
C ASP A 23 -13.98 -2.78 -1.59
N SER A 24 -12.90 -3.36 -2.15
CA SER A 24 -12.52 -4.75 -1.87
C SER A 24 -12.17 -4.97 -0.40
N VAL A 25 -11.39 -4.05 0.19
CA VAL A 25 -11.00 -4.10 1.61
C VAL A 25 -12.22 -3.98 2.52
N LYS A 26 -13.20 -3.13 2.17
CA LYS A 26 -14.46 -3.03 2.93
C LYS A 26 -15.22 -4.35 2.92
N VAL A 27 -15.43 -4.94 1.74
CA VAL A 27 -16.10 -6.25 1.61
C VAL A 27 -15.38 -7.33 2.41
N LEU A 28 -14.04 -7.35 2.37
CA LEU A 28 -13.22 -8.28 3.16
C LEU A 28 -13.38 -8.05 4.68
N THR A 29 -13.45 -6.80 5.12
CA THR A 29 -13.63 -6.43 6.53
C THR A 29 -15.03 -6.81 7.04
N GLU A 30 -16.05 -6.75 6.18
CA GLU A 30 -17.42 -7.15 6.52
C GLU A 30 -17.59 -8.68 6.54
N SER A 31 -16.91 -9.39 5.63
CA SER A 31 -17.03 -10.84 5.48
C SER A 31 -16.11 -11.63 6.41
N THR A 32 -14.98 -11.05 6.83
CA THR A 32 -13.94 -11.74 7.61
C THR A 32 -13.41 -10.89 8.75
N ARG A 33 -12.72 -11.51 9.71
CA ARG A 33 -11.98 -10.78 10.75
C ARG A 33 -10.63 -10.27 10.21
N LEU A 34 -10.68 -9.33 9.27
CA LEU A 34 -9.49 -8.71 8.72
C LEU A 34 -8.78 -7.86 9.79
N VAL A 35 -7.54 -8.23 10.14
CA VAL A 35 -6.78 -7.58 11.24
C VAL A 35 -5.65 -6.68 10.74
N ALA A 36 -5.10 -6.98 9.57
CA ALA A 36 -3.93 -6.29 9.04
C ALA A 36 -3.94 -6.27 7.50
N ILE A 37 -3.32 -5.22 6.93
CA ILE A 37 -2.98 -5.11 5.52
C ILE A 37 -1.47 -4.92 5.42
N VAL A 38 -0.82 -5.70 4.56
CA VAL A 38 0.60 -5.60 4.28
C VAL A 38 0.77 -5.09 2.86
N VAL A 39 1.48 -3.98 2.68
CA VAL A 39 1.75 -3.37 1.37
C VAL A 39 3.24 -3.17 1.15
N ASP A 40 3.67 -3.04 -0.10
CA ASP A 40 5.04 -2.65 -0.42
C ASP A 40 5.26 -1.13 -0.28
N ILE A 41 6.46 -0.65 -0.63
CA ILE A 41 6.84 0.77 -0.56
C ILE A 41 6.03 1.70 -1.48
N PHE A 42 5.44 1.19 -2.56
CA PHE A 42 4.60 1.99 -3.44
C PHE A 42 3.15 2.05 -2.94
N GLY A 43 2.73 1.09 -2.11
CA GLY A 43 1.38 0.98 -1.58
C GLY A 43 1.05 1.89 -0.39
N THR A 44 1.84 2.94 -0.11
CA THR A 44 1.59 3.85 1.02
C THR A 44 0.20 4.47 1.01
N GLU A 45 -0.37 4.70 -0.17
CA GLU A 45 -1.74 5.23 -0.33
C GLU A 45 -2.82 4.29 0.27
N ALA A 46 -2.53 2.99 0.39
CA ALA A 46 -3.43 2.04 1.02
C ALA A 46 -3.47 2.16 2.55
N PHE A 47 -2.54 2.91 3.18
CA PHE A 47 -2.57 3.16 4.62
C PHE A 47 -3.83 3.93 5.03
N ASP A 48 -4.27 4.87 4.21
CA ASP A 48 -5.48 5.65 4.52
C ASP A 48 -6.73 4.77 4.41
N VAL A 49 -6.77 3.85 3.45
CA VAL A 49 -7.81 2.82 3.36
C VAL A 49 -7.80 1.91 4.60
N ALA A 50 -6.63 1.48 5.05
CA ALA A 50 -6.49 0.64 6.25
C ALA A 50 -6.99 1.36 7.51
N LYS A 51 -6.66 2.65 7.68
CA LYS A 51 -7.17 3.48 8.78
C LYS A 51 -8.70 3.59 8.75
N GLU A 52 -9.29 3.85 7.58
CA GLU A 52 -10.74 3.94 7.44
C GLU A 52 -11.46 2.64 7.83
N CYS A 53 -10.84 1.49 7.54
CA CYS A 53 -11.41 0.17 7.84
C CYS A 53 -11.00 -0.35 9.23
N ASN A 54 -10.29 0.43 10.05
CA ASN A 54 -9.73 0.03 11.36
C ASN A 54 -8.84 -1.22 11.31
N VAL A 55 -8.05 -1.35 10.25
CA VAL A 55 -7.14 -2.47 10.00
C VAL A 55 -5.70 -2.00 10.19
N LEU A 56 -4.83 -2.85 10.76
CA LEU A 56 -3.44 -2.50 10.99
C LEU A 56 -2.64 -2.44 9.67
N PRO A 57 -2.03 -1.30 9.30
CA PRO A 57 -1.22 -1.23 8.09
C PRO A 57 0.25 -1.57 8.39
N TYR A 58 0.85 -2.41 7.55
CA TYR A 58 2.27 -2.79 7.61
C TYR A 58 2.94 -2.61 6.25
N ILE A 59 4.21 -2.21 6.26
CA ILE A 59 5.05 -2.13 5.06
C ILE A 59 5.94 -3.36 4.97
N PHE A 60 5.92 -4.02 3.83
CA PHE A 60 6.90 -5.01 3.41
C PHE A 60 7.97 -4.34 2.55
N PHE A 61 9.12 -4.05 3.16
CA PHE A 61 10.22 -3.42 2.46
C PHE A 61 11.06 -4.47 1.74
N LEU A 62 11.07 -4.41 0.40
CA LEU A 62 11.75 -5.37 -0.48
C LEU A 62 13.28 -5.23 -0.51
N SER A 63 13.85 -4.30 0.26
CA SER A 63 15.30 -4.01 0.27
C SER A 63 15.89 -4.12 1.69
N THR A 64 17.18 -3.89 1.82
CA THR A 64 17.91 -4.04 3.10
C THR A 64 17.52 -2.97 4.11
N ALA A 65 17.61 -3.27 5.41
CA ALA A 65 17.32 -2.29 6.47
C ALA A 65 18.11 -0.96 6.32
N MET A 66 19.33 -1.01 5.77
CA MET A 66 20.12 0.17 5.45
C MET A 66 19.44 1.08 4.41
N GLY A 67 18.82 0.49 3.39
CA GLY A 67 18.07 1.23 2.38
C GLY A 67 16.89 2.00 2.98
N LEU A 68 16.26 1.45 4.02
CA LEU A 68 15.19 2.11 4.78
C LEU A 68 15.73 3.30 5.60
N SER A 69 16.87 3.13 6.28
CA SER A 69 17.49 4.19 7.10
C SER A 69 18.04 5.36 6.30
N CYS A 70 18.36 5.18 5.02
CA CYS A 70 18.84 6.27 4.16
C CYS A 70 17.70 7.10 3.56
N GLN A 71 16.44 6.70 3.74
CA GLN A 71 15.27 7.42 3.21
C GLN A 71 14.64 8.39 4.23
N SER A 72 15.10 8.37 5.48
CA SER A 72 14.65 9.25 6.57
C SER A 72 15.45 10.55 6.68
#